data_AF-A0A3S0CUS8-F1
#
_entry.id   AF-A0A3S0CUS8-F1
#
_cell.length_a   1.000
_cell.length_b   1.000
_cell.length_c   1.000
_cell.angle_alpha   90.00
_cell.angle_beta   90.00
_cell.angle_gamma   90.00
#
_symmetry.space_group_name_H-M   'P 1'
#
loop_
_entity.id
_entity.type
_entity.pdbx_description
1 polymer ?
#
loop_
_entity_poly.entity_id
_entity_poly.type
_entity_poly.pdbx_seq_one_letter_code
_entity_poly.pdbx_strand_id
1 'polypeptide(L)'
;MWYRAIEIDINQPLVGITLFLSTVMIIILARKTQLLYGPRSRPGKVSAKTIGELEVKIKLNSGAAVLDDMISLIQLYRKANRFEEAERYCKQALLIAEAEKGSESEILVPVLTEYANVLTGMRRKVEADKLKERARQLSKNKSA
;
A
#
# COMPACT_ATOMS: atom_id res chain seq x y z
N MET A 1 7.47 -34.18 -36.24
CA MET A 1 7.08 -34.90 -35.00
C MET A 1 8.34 -35.28 -34.25
N TRP A 2 8.72 -34.62 -33.15
CA TRP A 2 9.58 -35.15 -32.06
C TRP A 2 9.57 -34.17 -30.86
N TYR A 3 8.49 -34.13 -30.07
CA TYR A 3 8.55 -33.63 -28.69
C TYR A 3 8.95 -34.82 -27.81
N ARG A 4 10.24 -34.95 -27.48
CA ARG A 4 10.65 -35.91 -26.44
C ARG A 4 10.24 -35.32 -25.10
N ALA A 5 9.27 -35.96 -24.47
CA ALA A 5 8.89 -35.71 -23.08
C ALA A 5 10.14 -35.83 -22.22
N ILE A 6 10.51 -34.74 -21.55
CA ILE A 6 11.50 -34.76 -20.47
C ILE A 6 10.73 -35.34 -19.27
N GLU A 7 10.80 -36.65 -19.09
CA GLU A 7 10.38 -37.29 -17.84
C GLU A 7 11.33 -36.81 -16.75
N ILE A 8 10.87 -35.83 -15.95
CA ILE A 8 11.58 -35.37 -14.77
C ILE A 8 11.46 -36.50 -13.74
N ASP A 9 12.52 -37.29 -13.60
CA ASP A 9 12.61 -38.32 -12.58
C ASP A 9 12.76 -37.66 -11.19
N ILE A 10 11.66 -37.61 -10.44
CA ILE A 10 11.49 -36.90 -9.16
C ILE A 10 12.36 -37.54 -8.05
N ASN A 11 12.93 -38.72 -8.27
CA ASN A 11 13.63 -39.49 -7.24
C ASN A 11 15.16 -39.30 -7.22
N GLN A 12 15.69 -38.37 -8.02
CA GLN A 12 17.12 -38.03 -8.02
C GLN A 12 17.44 -37.04 -6.89
N PRO A 13 18.42 -37.33 -6.00
CA PRO A 13 18.75 -36.46 -4.86
C PRO A 13 19.20 -35.05 -5.29
N LEU A 14 19.68 -34.91 -6.53
CA LEU A 14 20.08 -33.63 -7.12
C LEU A 14 18.89 -32.68 -7.34
N VAL A 15 17.68 -33.19 -7.66
CA VAL A 15 16.48 -32.36 -7.88
C VAL A 15 16.05 -31.69 -6.58
N GLY A 16 16.08 -32.42 -5.46
CA GLY A 16 15.79 -31.87 -4.13
C GLY A 16 16.72 -30.72 -3.74
N ILE A 17 18.02 -30.84 -4.04
CA ILE A 17 19.02 -29.79 -3.77
C ILE A 17 18.74 -28.54 -4.62
N THR A 18 18.40 -28.69 -5.91
CA THR A 18 18.09 -27.53 -6.77
C THR A 18 16.80 -26.80 -6.37
N LEU A 19 15.77 -27.53 -5.92
CA LEU A 19 14.54 -26.93 -5.38
C LEU A 19 14.80 -26.21 -4.06
N PHE A 20 15.63 -26.77 -3.19
CA PHE A 20 16.03 -26.13 -1.94
C PHE A 20 16.85 -24.86 -2.19
N LEU A 21 17.83 -24.90 -3.08
CA LEU A 21 18.64 -23.73 -3.40
C LEU A 21 17.84 -22.61 -4.08
N SER A 22 16.90 -22.95 -4.98
CA SER A 22 16.05 -21.94 -5.63
C SER A 22 15.06 -21.30 -4.66
N THR A 23 14.42 -22.08 -3.78
CA THR A 23 13.52 -21.53 -2.74
C THR A 23 14.28 -20.66 -1.73
N VAL A 24 15.47 -21.07 -1.29
CA VAL A 24 16.33 -20.25 -0.42
C VAL A 24 16.75 -18.95 -1.11
N MET A 25 17.09 -18.99 -2.41
CA MET A 25 17.43 -17.80 -3.20
C MET A 25 16.24 -16.84 -3.32
N ILE A 26 15.03 -17.35 -3.55
CA ILE A 26 13.79 -16.54 -3.59
C ILE A 26 13.53 -15.88 -2.24
N ILE A 27 13.73 -16.59 -1.12
CA ILE A 27 13.56 -16.04 0.24
C ILE A 27 14.61 -14.96 0.54
N ILE A 28 15.87 -15.13 0.13
CA ILE A 28 16.93 -14.15 0.31
C ILE A 28 16.67 -12.89 -0.53
N LEU A 29 16.23 -13.06 -1.78
CA LEU A 29 15.85 -11.94 -2.63
C LEU A 29 14.62 -11.22 -2.09
N ALA A 30 13.61 -11.95 -1.60
CA ALA A 30 12.44 -11.38 -0.92
C ALA A 30 12.83 -10.63 0.37
N ARG A 31 13.80 -11.13 1.15
CA ARG A 31 14.33 -10.40 2.31
C ARG A 31 15.10 -9.15 1.92
N LYS A 32 15.90 -9.20 0.85
CA LYS A 32 16.69 -8.05 0.38
C LYS A 32 15.80 -6.96 -0.22
N THR A 33 14.73 -7.33 -0.93
CA THR A 33 13.72 -6.36 -1.39
C THR A 33 12.95 -5.76 -0.22
N GLN A 34 12.59 -6.55 0.80
CA GLN A 34 11.98 -6.03 2.04
C GLN A 34 12.95 -5.15 2.86
N LEU A 35 14.26 -5.42 2.85
CA LEU A 35 15.29 -4.58 3.49
C LEU A 35 15.54 -3.26 2.74
N LEU A 36 15.30 -3.24 1.43
CA LEU A 36 15.31 -2.02 0.62
C LEU A 36 13.99 -1.23 0.76
N TYR A 37 12.91 -1.86 1.24
CA TYR A 37 11.56 -1.33 1.43
C TYR A 37 11.03 -1.51 2.89
N GLY A 38 11.84 -1.22 3.91
CA GLY A 38 11.42 -1.37 5.32
C GLY A 38 12.23 -0.50 6.31
N PRO A 39 11.64 -0.09 7.45
CA PRO A 39 11.62 1.31 7.87
C PRO A 39 12.85 1.70 8.69
N ARG A 40 13.49 2.80 8.31
CA ARG A 40 14.49 3.46 9.16
C ARG A 40 14.19 4.93 9.30
N SER A 41 13.17 5.27 10.09
CA SER A 41 13.03 6.62 10.66
C SER A 41 12.19 6.57 11.93
N ARG A 42 12.84 6.77 13.08
CA ARG A 42 12.17 6.97 14.37
C ARG A 42 11.23 8.16 14.23
N PRO A 43 9.95 8.09 14.62
CA PRO A 43 9.09 9.26 14.62
C PRO A 43 9.75 10.34 15.49
N GLY A 44 9.86 11.57 14.97
CA GLY A 44 10.12 12.72 15.82
C GLY A 44 9.08 12.69 16.94
N LYS A 45 9.51 12.82 18.20
CA LYS A 45 8.72 12.52 19.41
C LYS A 45 7.29 13.12 19.43
N VAL A 46 7.06 14.21 18.70
CA VAL A 46 5.77 14.88 18.55
C VAL A 46 4.77 14.08 17.69
N SER A 47 5.22 13.39 16.65
CA SER A 47 4.36 12.60 15.75
C SER A 47 3.92 11.27 16.37
N ALA A 48 4.76 10.64 17.21
CA ALA A 48 4.42 9.34 17.79
C ALA A 48 3.20 9.41 18.72
N LYS A 49 3.08 10.49 19.51
CA LYS A 49 1.97 10.69 20.44
C LYS A 49 0.65 10.92 19.69
N THR A 50 0.65 11.82 18.70
CA THR A 50 -0.55 12.12 17.90
C THR A 50 -0.95 10.95 17.00
N ILE A 51 0.02 10.18 16.49
CA ILE A 51 -0.26 8.95 15.74
C ILE A 51 -0.99 7.93 16.62
N GLY A 52 -0.48 7.68 17.83
CA GLY A 52 -1.10 6.72 18.75
C GLY A 52 -2.53 7.13 19.16
N GLU A 53 -2.75 8.42 19.41
CA GLU A 53 -4.08 8.97 19.73
C GLU A 53 -5.08 8.78 18.57
N LEU A 54 -4.66 9.08 17.33
CA LEU A 54 -5.51 8.92 16.14
C LEU A 54 -5.75 7.45 15.80
N GLU A 55 -4.76 6.56 15.96
CA GLU A 55 -4.95 5.11 15.77
C GLU A 55 -5.95 4.52 16.77
N VAL A 56 -5.92 4.98 18.02
CA VAL A 56 -6.91 4.58 19.04
C VAL A 56 -8.30 5.10 18.68
N LYS A 57 -8.40 6.34 18.21
CA LYS A 57 -9.67 6.96 17.81
C LYS A 57 -10.28 6.26 16.59
N ILE A 58 -9.46 5.85 15.61
CA ILE A 58 -9.87 5.04 14.45
C ILE A 58 -10.39 3.66 14.86
N LYS A 59 -9.83 3.06 15.92
CA LYS A 59 -10.34 1.77 16.45
C LYS A 59 -11.67 1.91 17.18
N LEU A 60 -11.93 3.06 17.80
CA LEU A 60 -13.11 3.31 18.63
C LEU A 60 -14.29 3.85 17.83
N ASN A 61 -14.03 4.57 16.75
CA ASN A 61 -15.05 5.18 15.92
C ASN A 61 -15.13 4.42 14.59
N SER A 62 -16.35 4.15 14.12
CA SER A 62 -16.61 3.43 12.86
C SER A 62 -17.66 4.22 12.07
N GLY A 63 -17.19 5.20 11.29
CA GLY A 63 -18.03 6.08 10.48
C GLY A 63 -17.19 7.11 9.71
N ALA A 64 -17.82 8.01 8.96
CA ALA A 64 -17.17 9.01 8.10
C ALA A 64 -16.06 9.85 8.78
N ALA A 65 -16.15 10.10 10.09
CA ALA A 65 -15.12 10.81 10.86
C ALA A 65 -13.77 10.05 10.89
N VAL A 66 -13.77 8.74 10.69
CA VAL A 66 -12.58 7.89 10.63
C VAL A 66 -11.76 8.18 9.38
N LEU A 67 -12.40 8.51 8.27
CA LEU A 67 -11.72 8.82 7.01
C LEU A 67 -10.92 10.12 7.11
N ASP A 68 -11.49 11.15 7.75
CA ASP A 68 -10.81 12.43 7.98
C ASP A 68 -9.60 12.26 8.93
N ASP A 69 -9.76 11.46 9.98
CA ASP A 69 -8.67 11.12 10.90
C ASP A 69 -7.56 10.32 10.18
N MET A 70 -7.92 9.38 9.28
CA MET A 70 -6.96 8.64 8.45
C MET A 70 -6.22 9.53 7.45
N ILE A 71 -6.92 10.46 6.80
CA ILE A 71 -6.31 11.46 5.89
C ILE A 71 -5.28 12.29 6.66
N SER A 72 -5.62 12.73 7.86
CA SER A 72 -4.71 13.49 8.73
C SER A 72 -3.46 12.68 9.10
N LEU A 73 -3.61 11.39 9.41
CA LEU A 73 -2.48 10.48 9.62
C LEU A 73 -1.61 10.33 8.37
N ILE A 74 -2.20 10.11 7.20
CA ILE A 74 -1.49 9.97 5.93
C ILE A 74 -0.62 11.21 5.67
N GLN A 75 -1.17 12.41 5.88
CA GLN A 75 -0.42 13.65 5.74
C GLN A 75 0.73 13.75 6.73
N LEU A 76 0.53 13.33 7.97
CA LEU A 76 1.57 13.32 9.00
C LEU A 76 2.70 12.35 8.64
N TYR A 77 2.37 11.13 8.18
CA TYR A 77 3.36 10.16 7.71
C TYR A 77 4.11 10.64 6.47
N ARG A 78 3.41 11.30 5.52
CA ARG A 78 4.02 11.91 4.34
C ARG A 78 5.01 13.01 4.74
N LYS A 79 4.64 13.89 5.68
CA LYS A 79 5.54 14.92 6.24
C LYS A 79 6.73 14.32 6.99
N ALA A 80 6.53 13.17 7.61
CA ALA A 80 7.59 12.41 8.28
C ALA A 80 8.48 11.59 7.31
N ASN A 81 8.31 11.72 5.98
CA ASN A 81 8.95 10.91 4.95
C ASN A 81 8.74 9.39 5.09
N ARG A 82 7.71 8.97 5.84
CA ARG A 82 7.32 7.56 6.03
C ARG A 82 6.26 7.19 5.00
N PHE A 83 6.65 7.20 3.73
CA PHE A 83 5.71 7.00 2.63
C PHE A 83 5.05 5.61 2.68
N GLU A 84 5.76 4.56 3.09
CA GLU A 84 5.22 3.18 3.14
C GLU A 84 4.03 3.03 4.10
N GLU A 85 4.12 3.68 5.26
CA GLU A 85 3.04 3.69 6.23
C GLU A 85 1.88 4.55 5.76
N ALA A 86 2.18 5.70 5.15
CA ALA A 86 1.18 6.52 4.49
C ALA A 86 0.42 5.72 3.42
N GLU A 87 1.11 4.92 2.59
CA GLU A 87 0.48 4.05 1.58
C GLU A 87 -0.43 2.99 2.21
N ARG A 88 -0.02 2.38 3.33
CA ARG A 88 -0.88 1.42 4.05
C ARG A 88 -2.18 2.07 4.52
N TYR A 89 -2.09 3.25 5.14
CA TYR A 89 -3.26 3.99 5.59
C TYR A 89 -4.13 4.47 4.41
N CYS A 90 -3.53 4.89 3.28
CA CYS A 90 -4.27 5.20 2.06
C CYS A 90 -5.11 4.01 1.56
N LYS A 91 -4.54 2.80 1.56
CA LYS A 91 -5.25 1.58 1.14
C LYS A 91 -6.40 1.23 2.09
N GLN A 92 -6.18 1.36 3.40
CA GLN A 92 -7.22 1.11 4.39
C GLN A 92 -8.35 2.15 4.28
N ALA A 93 -8.02 3.43 4.14
CA ALA A 93 -9.01 4.49 3.94
C ALA A 93 -9.83 4.27 2.67
N LEU A 94 -9.20 3.80 1.58
CA LEU A 94 -9.90 3.39 0.36
C LEU A 94 -10.89 2.26 0.61
N LEU A 95 -10.48 1.19 1.29
CA LEU A 95 -11.37 0.06 1.59
C LEU A 95 -12.58 0.48 2.44
N ILE A 96 -12.36 1.33 3.44
CA ILE A 96 -13.45 1.82 4.31
C ILE A 96 -14.38 2.74 3.52
N ALA A 97 -13.84 3.70 2.75
CA ALA A 97 -14.64 4.61 1.95
C ALA A 97 -15.46 3.86 0.87
N GLU A 98 -14.87 2.84 0.23
CA GLU A 98 -15.57 1.98 -0.71
C GLU A 98 -16.66 1.14 -0.03
N ALA A 99 -16.42 0.65 1.19
CA ALA A 99 -17.40 -0.12 1.96
C ALA A 99 -18.57 0.73 2.48
N GLU A 100 -18.33 1.97 2.93
CA GLU A 100 -19.37 2.83 3.50
C GLU A 100 -20.26 3.50 2.45
N LYS A 101 -19.69 3.89 1.30
CA LYS A 101 -20.34 4.79 0.34
C LYS A 101 -20.28 4.31 -1.11
N GLY A 102 -19.64 3.17 -1.37
CA GLY A 102 -19.45 2.64 -2.72
C GLY A 102 -18.28 3.29 -3.47
N SER A 103 -17.80 2.60 -4.52
CA SER A 103 -16.61 2.96 -5.30
C SER A 103 -16.70 4.26 -6.11
N GLU A 104 -17.88 4.88 -6.16
CA GLU A 104 -18.18 6.10 -6.93
C GLU A 104 -18.47 7.32 -6.03
N SER A 105 -18.25 7.22 -4.72
CA SER A 105 -18.49 8.34 -3.81
C SER A 105 -17.43 9.43 -3.91
N GLU A 106 -17.86 10.70 -3.89
CA GLU A 106 -16.97 11.88 -3.86
C GLU A 106 -16.07 11.90 -2.62
N ILE A 107 -16.45 11.20 -1.55
CA ILE A 107 -15.67 11.03 -0.31
C ILE A 107 -14.31 10.34 -0.58
N LEU A 108 -14.17 9.63 -1.71
CA LEU A 108 -12.91 9.02 -2.14
C LEU A 108 -11.92 10.03 -2.73
N VAL A 109 -12.37 11.20 -3.19
CA VAL A 109 -11.51 12.20 -3.87
C VAL A 109 -10.35 12.68 -2.99
N PRO A 110 -10.56 13.05 -1.71
CA PRO A 110 -9.46 13.43 -0.81
C PRO A 110 -8.47 12.28 -0.56
N VAL A 111 -8.98 11.05 -0.37
CA VAL A 111 -8.15 9.86 -0.11
C VAL A 111 -7.28 9.53 -1.33
N LEU A 112 -7.85 9.54 -2.53
CA LEU A 112 -7.14 9.30 -3.79
C LEU A 112 -6.07 10.38 -4.05
N THR A 113 -6.37 11.63 -3.71
CA THR A 113 -5.44 12.75 -3.84
C THR A 113 -4.23 12.59 -2.91
N GLU A 114 -4.47 12.27 -1.64
CA GLU A 114 -3.36 12.02 -0.71
C GLU A 114 -2.56 10.78 -1.10
N TYR A 115 -3.21 9.73 -1.59
CA TYR A 115 -2.50 8.55 -2.06
C TYR A 115 -1.61 8.86 -3.27
N ALA A 116 -2.08 9.67 -4.22
CA ALA A 116 -1.26 10.14 -5.32
C ALA A 116 -0.06 10.98 -4.85
N ASN A 117 -0.23 11.81 -3.80
CA ASN A 117 0.86 12.57 -3.20
C ASN A 117 1.92 11.66 -2.57
N VAL A 118 1.48 10.62 -1.84
CA VAL A 118 2.37 9.60 -1.27
C VAL A 118 3.15 8.85 -2.35
N LEU A 119 2.48 8.39 -3.41
CA LEU A 119 3.12 7.70 -4.54
C LEU A 119 4.10 8.60 -5.30
N THR A 120 3.79 9.89 -5.42
CA THR A 120 4.72 10.88 -5.99
C THR A 120 5.99 10.98 -5.14
N GLY A 121 5.87 10.99 -3.81
CA GLY A 121 7.00 10.94 -2.88
C GLY A 121 7.84 9.67 -3.02
N MET A 122 7.20 8.54 -3.35
CA MET A 122 7.88 7.26 -3.65
C MET A 122 8.46 7.17 -5.07
N ARG A 123 8.39 8.24 -5.87
CA ARG A 123 8.77 8.25 -7.30
C ARG A 123 7.93 7.32 -8.20
N ARG A 124 6.78 6.83 -7.73
CA ARG A 124 5.81 6.01 -8.48
C ARG A 124 4.82 6.90 -9.25
N LYS A 125 5.34 7.70 -10.19
CA LYS A 125 4.54 8.72 -10.92
C LYS A 125 3.40 8.14 -11.74
N VAL A 126 3.63 7.03 -12.44
CA VAL A 126 2.63 6.39 -13.30
C VAL A 126 1.38 5.98 -12.50
N GLU A 127 1.57 5.47 -11.29
CA GLU A 127 0.45 5.07 -10.43
C GLU A 127 -0.23 6.28 -9.79
N ALA A 128 0.54 7.30 -9.41
CA ALA A 128 -0.01 8.57 -8.92
C ALA A 128 -0.92 9.25 -9.97
N ASP A 129 -0.54 9.21 -11.24
CA ASP A 129 -1.32 9.80 -12.34
C ASP A 129 -2.64 9.05 -12.56
N LYS A 130 -2.63 7.71 -12.47
CA LYS A 130 -3.86 6.90 -12.52
C LYS A 130 -4.83 7.25 -11.40
N LEU A 131 -4.32 7.44 -10.17
CA LEU A 131 -5.16 7.80 -9.03
C LEU A 131 -5.73 9.22 -9.17
N LYS A 132 -4.94 10.18 -9.66
CA LYS A 132 -5.42 11.53 -9.95
C LYS A 132 -6.52 11.52 -11.00
N GLU A 133 -6.38 10.67 -12.02
CA GLU A 133 -7.40 10.53 -13.05
C GLU A 133 -8.70 9.94 -12.49
N ARG A 134 -8.61 8.90 -11.66
CA ARG A 134 -9.78 8.37 -10.94
C ARG A 134 -10.44 9.45 -10.08
N ALA A 135 -9.66 10.25 -9.35
CA ALA A 135 -10.20 11.35 -8.55
C ALA A 135 -10.91 12.41 -9.40
N ARG A 136 -10.40 12.75 -10.60
CA ARG A 136 -11.06 13.67 -11.54
C ARG A 136 -12.36 13.10 -12.09
N GLN A 137 -12.40 11.82 -12.45
CA GLN A 137 -13.62 11.17 -12.93
C GLN A 137 -14.73 11.24 -11.87
N LEU A 138 -14.40 10.95 -10.61
CA LEU A 138 -15.34 11.05 -9.50
C LEU A 138 -15.81 12.50 -9.26
N SER A 139 -14.91 13.48 -9.34
CA SER A 139 -15.27 14.90 -9.22
C SER A 139 -16.18 15.36 -10.37
N LYS A 140 -15.99 14.85 -11.58
CA LYS A 140 -16.76 15.25 -12.77
C LYS A 140 -18.19 14.69 -12.75
N ASN A 141 -18.42 13.49 -12.22
CA ASN A 141 -19.76 12.88 -12.13
C ASN A 141 -20.77 13.70 -11.30
N LYS A 142 -20.31 14.63 -10.47
CA LYS A 142 -21.17 15.59 -9.73
C LYS A 142 -21.69 16.74 -10.60
N SER A 143 -21.02 17.02 -11.72
CA SER A 143 -21.25 18.22 -12.55
C SER A 143 -22.21 17.98 -13.71
N ALA A 144 -22.83 16.79 -13.79
CA ALA A 144 -23.75 16.37 -14.83
C ALA A 144 -25.09 15.97 -14.20
#